data_AF-A0AAD4EUU6-F1
#
_entry.id   AF-A0AAD4EUU6-F1
#
_cell.length_a   1.000
_cell.length_b   1.000
_cell.length_c   1.000
_cell.angle_alpha   90.00
_cell.angle_beta   90.00
_cell.angle_gamma   90.00
#
_symmetry.space_group_name_H-M   'P 1'
#
loop_
_entity.id
_entity.type
_entity.pdbx_description
1 polymer ?
#
loop_
_entity_poly.entity_id
_entity_poly.type
_entity_poly.pdbx_seq_one_letter_code
_entity_poly.pdbx_strand_id
1 'polypeptide(L)'
;MEDNSSERASCYVPDPVYTFLFPPEDVQLFCIICHDSDLFLPWTDLYSKDTDPALLPCGHVFGSECLDVWLETHDTCPVCRFKLEYELCKHPIRPRWLTRENVLFVPPTLPEGGTVAAQCGPCKRGTEQRVASELCMELAERYCERKARYEQTGWETDRKKMVKAREDLERLTEVLTRSEDLQW
;
A
#
# COMPACT_ATOMS: atom_id res chain seq x y z
N MET A 1 22.45 30.86 -33.67
CA MET A 1 21.92 31.93 -32.81
C MET A 1 20.86 31.30 -31.95
N GLU A 2 20.83 31.70 -30.68
CA GLU A 2 20.03 31.15 -29.58
C GLU A 2 19.84 29.62 -29.52
N ASP A 3 20.51 29.06 -28.50
CA ASP A 3 20.12 27.87 -27.76
C ASP A 3 18.63 27.89 -27.33
N ASN A 4 18.04 26.71 -27.18
CA ASN A 4 16.81 26.48 -26.44
C ASN A 4 16.72 25.02 -25.97
N SER A 5 17.70 24.55 -25.19
CA SER A 5 17.57 23.36 -24.35
C SER A 5 16.55 23.63 -23.24
N SER A 6 15.27 23.61 -23.59
CA SER A 6 14.18 23.88 -22.64
C SER A 6 14.02 22.70 -21.67
N GLU A 7 14.60 22.85 -20.48
CA GLU A 7 14.50 21.92 -19.36
C GLU A 7 13.03 21.51 -19.13
N ARG A 8 12.75 20.21 -19.14
CA ARG A 8 11.38 19.68 -19.05
C ARG A 8 10.97 19.50 -17.61
N ALA A 9 10.75 20.63 -16.95
CA ALA A 9 10.18 20.73 -15.62
C ALA A 9 8.92 19.84 -15.49
N SER A 10 8.95 18.85 -14.59
CA SER A 10 7.88 17.85 -14.44
C SER A 10 7.53 17.60 -12.97
N CYS A 11 6.26 17.30 -12.72
CA CYS A 11 5.76 16.72 -11.47
C CYS A 11 5.21 15.29 -11.67
N TYR A 12 5.28 14.74 -12.88
CA TYR A 12 4.83 13.40 -13.21
C TYR A 12 6.02 12.44 -13.31
N VAL A 13 6.03 11.46 -12.42
CA VAL A 13 7.07 10.48 -12.16
C VAL A 13 6.42 9.10 -12.10
N PRO A 14 6.24 8.42 -13.26
CA PRO A 14 5.60 7.11 -13.30
C PRO A 14 6.49 6.02 -12.68
N ASP A 15 7.80 5.99 -12.99
CA ASP A 15 8.78 5.14 -12.30
C ASP A 15 9.61 6.01 -11.33
N PRO A 16 9.29 6.01 -10.02
CA PRO A 16 10.01 6.80 -9.03
C PRO A 16 11.36 6.20 -8.66
N VAL A 17 11.56 4.88 -8.83
CA VAL A 17 12.83 4.22 -8.51
C VAL A 17 13.88 4.64 -9.52
N TYR A 18 13.54 4.58 -10.81
CA TYR A 18 14.40 5.04 -11.89
C TYR A 18 14.60 6.56 -11.82
N THR A 19 13.53 7.35 -11.75
CA THR A 19 13.63 8.82 -11.90
C THR A 19 14.43 9.48 -10.79
N PHE A 20 14.35 9.00 -9.54
CA PHE A 20 15.08 9.60 -8.41
C PHE A 20 16.50 9.02 -8.18
N LEU A 21 16.82 7.84 -8.72
CA LEU A 21 18.16 7.24 -8.61
C LEU A 21 19.01 7.47 -9.86
N PHE A 22 18.37 7.62 -11.02
CA PHE A 22 18.96 7.83 -12.34
C PHE A 22 18.24 9.00 -13.04
N PRO A 23 18.30 10.23 -12.48
CA PRO A 23 17.59 11.39 -13.02
C PRO A 23 18.01 11.67 -14.48
N PRO A 24 17.05 11.79 -15.42
CA PRO A 24 17.36 12.16 -16.80
C PRO A 24 17.94 13.58 -16.88
N GLU A 25 18.94 13.77 -17.74
CA GLU A 25 19.70 15.03 -17.84
C GLU A 25 18.81 16.26 -18.18
N ASP A 26 17.70 16.06 -18.89
CA ASP A 26 16.75 17.12 -19.28
C ASP A 26 15.57 17.35 -18.31
N VAL A 27 15.50 16.64 -17.16
CA VAL A 27 14.30 16.60 -16.30
C VAL A 27 14.57 17.18 -14.89
N GLN A 28 14.12 18.41 -14.68
CA GLN A 28 14.02 19.02 -13.36
C GLN A 28 12.67 18.63 -12.70
N LEU A 29 12.73 18.14 -11.46
CA LEU A 29 11.54 17.88 -10.66
C LEU A 29 11.27 19.05 -9.72
N PHE A 30 10.06 19.60 -9.75
CA PHE A 30 9.70 20.80 -9.00
C PHE A 30 8.27 20.71 -8.44
N CYS A 31 8.03 21.40 -7.33
CA CYS A 31 6.73 21.44 -6.69
C CYS A 31 5.77 22.39 -7.42
N ILE A 32 4.84 21.86 -8.21
CA ILE A 32 3.81 22.67 -8.92
C ILE A 32 2.74 23.31 -8.02
N ILE A 33 2.86 23.22 -6.68
CA ILE A 33 1.93 23.85 -5.75
C ILE A 33 2.44 25.24 -5.34
N CYS A 34 3.74 25.37 -5.04
CA CYS A 34 4.40 26.66 -4.78
C CYS A 34 5.05 27.25 -6.05
N HIS A 35 5.49 26.41 -6.99
CA HIS A 35 6.38 26.75 -8.11
C HIS A 35 7.80 27.23 -7.74
N ASP A 36 8.13 27.34 -6.46
CA ASP A 36 9.41 27.86 -5.95
C ASP A 36 10.43 26.75 -5.56
N SER A 37 9.97 25.51 -5.31
CA SER A 37 10.77 24.48 -4.63
C SER A 37 11.15 23.32 -5.56
N ASP A 38 12.46 23.12 -5.77
CA ASP A 38 13.02 21.93 -6.42
C ASP A 38 12.89 20.68 -5.53
N LEU A 39 12.66 19.52 -6.15
CA LEU A 39 12.37 18.26 -5.46
C LEU A 39 13.52 17.25 -5.59
N PHE A 40 14.17 16.94 -4.47
CA PHE A 40 15.31 16.01 -4.41
C PHE A 40 15.20 15.07 -3.21
N LEU A 41 15.76 13.86 -3.29
CA LEU A 41 15.78 12.96 -2.15
C LEU A 41 16.70 13.52 -1.04
N PRO A 42 16.19 13.83 0.17
CA PRO A 42 16.99 14.45 1.23
C PRO A 42 18.09 13.50 1.71
N TRP A 43 19.28 14.06 1.94
CA TRP A 43 20.44 13.32 2.49
C TRP A 43 20.54 13.39 4.03
N THR A 44 19.80 14.31 4.65
CA THR A 44 19.81 14.65 6.09
C THR A 44 18.58 15.49 6.42
N ASP A 45 18.12 15.49 7.68
CA ASP A 45 17.02 16.34 8.21
C ASP A 45 17.36 17.86 8.29
N LEU A 46 18.16 18.37 7.37
CA LEU A 46 18.69 19.75 7.35
C LEU A 46 18.13 20.61 6.21
N TYR A 47 17.29 20.03 5.34
CA TYR A 47 16.62 20.72 4.23
C TYR A 47 15.16 21.02 4.58
N SER A 48 14.48 21.81 3.73
CA SER A 48 13.13 22.29 3.98
C SER A 48 12.08 21.34 3.39
N LYS A 49 10.95 21.15 4.08
CA LYS A 49 9.97 20.08 3.77
C LYS A 49 9.18 20.29 2.48
N ASP A 50 9.17 21.51 1.95
CA ASP A 50 8.68 21.85 0.62
C ASP A 50 9.60 21.32 -0.51
N THR A 51 10.88 21.02 -0.20
CA THR A 51 11.80 20.34 -1.13
C THR A 51 11.77 18.81 -1.02
N ASP A 52 11.21 18.25 0.06
CA ASP A 52 11.06 16.80 0.25
C ASP A 52 9.97 16.23 -0.69
N PRO A 53 10.29 15.31 -1.62
CA PRO A 53 9.33 14.78 -2.59
C PRO A 53 8.30 13.83 -1.95
N ALA A 54 7.02 14.23 -1.95
CA ALA A 54 5.89 13.40 -1.56
C ALA A 54 5.16 12.85 -2.80
N LEU A 55 5.21 11.52 -2.97
CA LEU A 55 4.63 10.81 -4.11
C LEU A 55 3.21 10.30 -3.82
N LEU A 56 2.32 10.43 -4.81
CA LEU A 56 0.98 9.85 -4.82
C LEU A 56 0.92 8.56 -5.67
N PRO A 57 -0.03 7.63 -5.41
CA PRO A 57 -0.20 6.40 -6.21
C PRO A 57 -0.35 6.63 -7.71
N CYS A 58 -0.88 7.79 -8.12
CA CYS A 58 -1.06 8.18 -9.51
C CYS A 58 0.22 8.65 -10.23
N GLY A 59 1.40 8.50 -9.61
CA GLY A 59 2.69 8.89 -10.18
C GLY A 59 2.92 10.41 -10.23
N HIS A 60 2.25 11.19 -9.38
CA HIS A 60 2.50 12.63 -9.25
C HIS A 60 3.25 12.92 -7.95
N VAL A 61 4.24 13.81 -8.01
CA VAL A 61 5.10 14.19 -6.89
C VAL A 61 5.07 15.70 -6.63
N PHE A 62 5.15 16.08 -5.37
CA PHE A 62 5.03 17.45 -4.87
C PHE A 62 5.97 17.66 -3.67
N GLY A 63 6.17 18.90 -3.24
CA GLY A 63 6.78 19.18 -1.94
C GLY A 63 5.87 18.69 -0.80
N SER A 64 6.44 18.01 0.19
CA SER A 64 5.65 17.32 1.22
C SER A 64 4.74 18.25 2.02
N GLU A 65 5.26 19.40 2.46
CA GLU A 65 4.48 20.41 3.21
C GLU A 65 3.40 21.06 2.34
N CYS A 66 3.70 21.35 1.07
CA CYS A 66 2.73 21.89 0.12
C CYS A 66 1.57 20.91 -0.15
N LEU A 67 1.86 19.61 -0.20
CA LEU A 67 0.87 18.56 -0.40
C LEU A 67 0.05 18.30 0.87
N ASP A 68 0.67 18.27 2.05
CA ASP A 68 -0.03 18.14 3.32
C ASP A 68 -1.07 19.27 3.50
N VAL A 69 -0.69 20.54 3.25
CA VAL A 69 -1.60 21.70 3.29
C VAL A 69 -2.75 21.57 2.27
N TRP A 70 -2.49 21.07 1.06
CA TRP A 70 -3.54 20.77 0.09
C TRP A 70 -4.54 19.73 0.62
N LEU A 71 -4.03 18.68 1.27
CA LEU A 71 -4.81 17.55 1.80
C LEU A 71 -5.57 17.86 3.11
N GLU A 72 -5.34 19.01 3.75
CA GLU A 72 -6.22 19.50 4.82
C GLU A 72 -7.64 19.81 4.32
N THR A 73 -7.78 20.12 3.01
CA THR A 73 -9.03 20.60 2.41
C THR A 73 -9.49 19.82 1.18
N HIS A 74 -8.66 18.94 0.62
CA HIS A 74 -8.95 18.16 -0.58
C HIS A 74 -8.60 16.68 -0.40
N ASP A 75 -9.38 15.78 -1.00
CA ASP A 75 -9.14 14.33 -1.01
C ASP A 75 -8.65 13.81 -2.38
N THR A 76 -8.01 14.67 -3.18
CA THR A 76 -7.60 14.37 -4.57
C THR A 76 -6.22 14.94 -4.93
N CYS A 77 -5.55 14.29 -5.89
CA CYS A 77 -4.31 14.80 -6.50
C CYS A 77 -4.52 16.18 -7.17
N PRO A 78 -3.66 17.19 -6.91
CA PRO A 78 -3.75 18.52 -7.52
C PRO A 78 -3.83 18.53 -9.06
N VAL A 79 -3.15 17.60 -9.73
CA VAL A 79 -3.07 17.54 -11.21
C VAL A 79 -4.20 16.69 -11.78
N CYS A 80 -4.15 15.38 -11.59
CA CYS A 80 -5.03 14.43 -12.28
C CYS A 80 -6.35 14.16 -11.56
N ARG A 81 -6.57 14.76 -10.38
CA ARG A 81 -7.75 14.59 -9.52
C ARG A 81 -8.04 13.13 -9.11
N PHE A 82 -7.05 12.25 -9.20
CA PHE A 82 -7.12 10.90 -8.63
C PHE A 82 -7.48 10.97 -7.15
N LYS A 83 -8.46 10.17 -6.70
CA LYS A 83 -9.01 10.24 -5.34
C LYS A 83 -8.17 9.44 -4.35
N LEU A 84 -7.79 10.07 -3.25
CA LEU A 84 -6.90 9.54 -2.23
C LEU A 84 -7.68 8.91 -1.07
N GLU A 85 -8.61 8.01 -1.37
CA GLU A 85 -9.35 7.22 -0.36
C GLU A 85 -9.28 5.71 -0.63
N TYR A 86 -9.23 4.90 0.43
CA TYR A 86 -9.37 3.45 0.33
C TYR A 86 -10.85 3.07 0.09
N GLU A 87 -11.14 2.31 -0.97
CA GLU A 87 -12.52 2.12 -1.46
C GLU A 87 -13.52 1.62 -0.41
N LEU A 88 -13.17 0.61 0.38
CA LEU A 88 -14.08 -0.08 1.31
C LEU A 88 -14.08 0.50 2.73
N CYS A 89 -13.05 1.25 3.13
CA CYS A 89 -12.96 1.81 4.49
C CYS A 89 -12.95 3.35 4.56
N LYS A 90 -12.90 4.04 3.41
CA LYS A 90 -12.98 5.52 3.28
C LYS A 90 -11.99 6.33 4.13
N HIS A 91 -10.93 5.69 4.58
CA HIS A 91 -9.78 6.36 5.17
C HIS A 91 -8.94 7.00 4.05
N PRO A 92 -8.24 8.12 4.33
CA PRO A 92 -7.35 8.74 3.35
C PRO A 92 -6.12 7.86 3.08
N ILE A 93 -5.71 7.80 1.82
CA ILE A 93 -4.42 7.27 1.38
C ILE A 93 -3.38 8.35 1.69
N ARG A 94 -2.32 7.99 2.43
CA ARG A 94 -1.25 8.94 2.74
C ARG A 94 -0.25 9.04 1.58
N PRO A 95 0.21 10.24 1.21
CA PRO A 95 1.37 10.39 0.33
C PRO A 95 2.59 9.66 0.90
N ARG A 96 3.46 9.17 0.02
CA ARG A 96 4.72 8.53 0.40
C ARG A 96 5.86 9.54 0.24
N TRP A 97 6.30 10.14 1.34
CA TRP A 97 7.48 11.00 1.37
C TRP A 97 8.71 10.15 1.01
N LEU A 98 9.48 10.55 0.00
CA LEU A 98 10.59 9.78 -0.54
C LEU A 98 11.92 10.25 0.03
N THR A 99 12.71 9.30 0.53
CA THR A 99 14.08 9.51 1.01
C THR A 99 15.03 8.51 0.35
N ARG A 100 16.34 8.73 0.50
CA ARG A 100 17.40 7.93 -0.14
C ARG A 100 17.41 6.48 0.34
N GLU A 101 16.90 6.25 1.54
CA GLU A 101 16.73 4.95 2.20
C GLU A 101 15.43 4.27 1.78
N ASN A 102 14.38 5.04 1.44
CA ASN A 102 13.02 4.52 1.30
C ASN A 102 12.53 4.41 -0.16
N VAL A 103 13.20 5.07 -1.12
CA VAL A 103 12.82 5.10 -2.55
C VAL A 103 12.82 3.71 -3.20
N LEU A 104 13.77 2.85 -2.83
CA LEU A 104 13.86 1.46 -3.31
C LEU A 104 12.72 0.55 -2.81
N PHE A 105 11.93 1.01 -1.83
CA PHE A 105 10.80 0.27 -1.25
C PHE A 105 9.44 0.89 -1.62
N VAL A 106 9.41 1.79 -2.61
CA VAL A 106 8.17 2.36 -3.15
C VAL A 106 7.41 1.25 -3.90
N PRO A 107 6.14 0.97 -3.55
CA PRO A 107 5.32 0.07 -4.37
C PRO A 107 5.05 0.73 -5.74
N PRO A 108 4.97 -0.05 -6.84
CA PRO A 108 4.78 0.51 -8.18
C PRO A 108 3.61 1.48 -8.26
N THR A 109 3.73 2.52 -9.08
CA THR A 109 2.64 3.48 -9.28
C THR A 109 1.53 2.87 -10.14
N LEU A 110 0.34 3.47 -10.13
CA LEU A 110 -0.79 3.06 -10.98
C LEU A 110 -0.40 3.04 -12.49
N PRO A 111 0.36 4.03 -13.03
CA PRO A 111 0.97 3.94 -14.36
C PRO A 111 1.84 2.70 -14.63
N GLU A 112 2.56 2.18 -13.63
CA GLU A 112 3.39 0.97 -13.74
C GLU A 112 2.60 -0.34 -13.59
N GLY A 113 1.28 -0.26 -13.41
CA GLY A 113 0.43 -1.42 -13.11
C GLY A 113 0.38 -1.80 -11.63
N GLY A 114 0.86 -0.92 -10.74
CA GLY A 114 0.62 -1.04 -9.30
C GLY A 114 -0.85 -0.85 -8.94
N THR A 115 -1.19 -1.12 -7.68
CA THR A 115 -2.58 -1.08 -7.18
C THR A 115 -2.68 -0.42 -5.81
N VAL A 116 -3.73 0.38 -5.63
CA VAL A 116 -4.23 0.78 -4.31
C VAL A 116 -5.06 -0.37 -3.72
N ALA A 117 -4.83 -0.69 -2.45
CA ALA A 117 -5.59 -1.72 -1.74
C ALA A 117 -7.05 -1.29 -1.52
N ALA A 118 -7.98 -2.25 -1.43
CA ALA A 118 -9.38 -1.93 -1.14
C ALA A 118 -9.61 -1.42 0.31
N GLN A 119 -8.66 -1.67 1.21
CA GLN A 119 -8.68 -1.25 2.63
C GLN A 119 -7.27 -0.83 3.07
N CYS A 120 -7.16 0.17 3.94
CA CYS A 120 -5.89 0.51 4.58
C CYS A 120 -5.37 -0.65 5.46
N GLY A 121 -4.06 -0.75 5.64
CA GLY A 121 -3.41 -1.85 6.40
C GLY A 121 -4.05 -2.19 7.76
N PRO A 122 -4.42 -1.21 8.62
CA PRO A 122 -5.17 -1.48 9.84
C PRO A 122 -6.56 -2.11 9.63
N CYS A 123 -7.33 -1.64 8.64
CA CYS A 123 -8.66 -2.18 8.31
C CYS A 123 -8.59 -3.54 7.63
N LYS A 124 -7.56 -3.79 6.81
CA LYS A 124 -7.23 -5.10 6.25
C LYS A 124 -6.99 -6.13 7.36
N ARG A 125 -6.03 -5.86 8.26
CA ARG A 125 -5.76 -6.73 9.43
C ARG A 125 -6.99 -6.91 10.33
N GLY A 126 -7.74 -5.83 10.59
CA GLY A 126 -8.98 -5.88 11.36
C GLY A 126 -10.14 -6.60 10.66
N THR A 127 -10.03 -6.91 9.36
CA THR A 127 -10.99 -7.73 8.61
C THR A 127 -10.51 -9.17 8.55
N GLU A 128 -9.24 -9.38 8.23
CA GLU A 128 -8.56 -10.69 8.28
C GLU A 128 -8.74 -11.35 9.66
N GLN A 129 -8.49 -10.63 10.75
CA GLN A 129 -8.62 -11.15 12.11
C GLN A 129 -10.07 -11.56 12.48
N ARG A 130 -11.09 -10.86 11.95
CA ARG A 130 -12.50 -11.22 12.18
C ARG A 130 -12.88 -12.47 11.41
N VAL A 131 -12.61 -12.50 10.10
CA VAL A 131 -12.84 -13.67 9.24
C VAL A 131 -12.09 -14.89 9.76
N ALA A 132 -10.85 -14.71 10.23
CA ALA A 132 -10.05 -15.74 10.89
C ALA A 132 -10.73 -16.28 12.16
N SER A 133 -11.23 -15.41 13.03
CA SER A 133 -11.91 -15.81 14.27
C SER A 133 -13.22 -16.53 14.00
N GLU A 134 -14.04 -16.02 13.09
CA GLU A 134 -15.33 -16.59 12.69
C GLU A 134 -15.14 -17.99 12.07
N LEU A 135 -14.21 -18.12 11.12
CA LEU A 135 -13.89 -19.41 10.48
C LEU A 135 -13.20 -20.40 11.44
N CYS A 136 -12.37 -19.91 12.37
CA CYS A 136 -11.77 -20.75 13.41
C CYS A 136 -12.84 -21.34 14.33
N MET A 137 -13.84 -20.55 14.73
CA MET A 137 -14.98 -21.03 15.53
C MET A 137 -15.80 -22.10 14.79
N GLU A 138 -16.17 -21.86 13.51
CA GLU A 138 -16.93 -22.84 12.72
C GLU A 138 -16.16 -24.17 12.55
N LEU A 139 -14.87 -24.10 12.23
CA LEU A 139 -14.03 -25.28 12.05
C LEU A 139 -13.76 -26.03 13.36
N ALA A 140 -13.60 -25.32 14.47
CA ALA A 140 -13.44 -25.92 15.80
C ALA A 140 -14.72 -26.61 16.28
N GLU A 141 -15.90 -25.99 16.08
CA GLU A 141 -17.19 -26.60 16.37
C GLU A 141 -17.39 -27.89 15.55
N ARG A 142 -17.19 -27.80 14.23
CA ARG A 142 -17.24 -28.97 13.32
C ARG A 142 -16.25 -30.07 13.71
N TYR A 143 -15.05 -29.75 14.20
CA TYR A 143 -14.13 -30.76 14.69
C TYR A 143 -14.65 -31.42 15.99
N CYS A 144 -15.13 -30.63 16.95
CA CYS A 144 -15.70 -31.11 18.20
C CYS A 144 -16.92 -32.03 17.98
N GLU A 145 -17.86 -31.67 17.09
CA GLU A 145 -18.98 -32.54 16.70
C GLU A 145 -18.50 -33.92 16.22
N ARG A 146 -17.54 -33.93 15.27
CA ARG A 146 -17.10 -35.16 14.61
C ARG A 146 -16.25 -36.02 15.54
N LYS A 147 -15.51 -35.39 16.46
CA LYS A 147 -14.82 -36.07 17.55
C LYS A 147 -15.84 -36.76 18.49
N ALA A 148 -16.81 -36.03 19.04
CA ALA A 148 -17.81 -36.59 19.94
C ALA A 148 -18.61 -37.73 19.28
N ARG A 149 -18.96 -37.59 18.00
CA ARG A 149 -19.61 -38.64 17.21
C ARG A 149 -18.73 -39.87 16.98
N TYR A 150 -17.42 -39.70 16.75
CA TYR A 150 -16.48 -40.82 16.68
C TYR A 150 -16.32 -41.52 18.02
N GLU A 151 -16.22 -40.77 19.13
CA GLU A 151 -16.14 -41.31 20.50
C GLU A 151 -17.40 -42.11 20.89
N GLN A 152 -18.58 -41.75 20.37
CA GLN A 152 -19.82 -42.50 20.58
C GLN A 152 -19.96 -43.76 19.71
N THR A 153 -19.37 -43.79 18.51
CA THR A 153 -19.61 -44.84 17.50
C THR A 153 -18.45 -45.81 17.30
N GLY A 154 -17.20 -45.35 17.45
CA GLY A 154 -16.00 -46.07 17.07
C GLY A 154 -15.85 -46.32 15.56
N TRP A 155 -16.72 -45.76 14.70
CA TRP A 155 -16.78 -46.11 13.29
C TRP A 155 -15.67 -45.45 12.47
N GLU A 156 -14.97 -46.24 11.64
CA GLU A 156 -13.92 -45.78 10.72
C GLU A 156 -14.39 -44.67 9.76
N THR A 157 -15.66 -44.71 9.36
CA THR A 157 -16.28 -43.66 8.52
C THR A 157 -16.43 -42.32 9.23
N ASP A 158 -16.60 -42.32 10.56
CA ASP A 158 -16.67 -41.11 11.38
C ASP A 158 -15.28 -40.68 11.87
N ARG A 159 -14.34 -41.62 12.08
CA ARG A 159 -12.90 -41.32 12.27
C ARG A 159 -12.34 -40.50 11.11
N LYS A 160 -12.61 -40.90 9.87
CA LYS A 160 -12.17 -40.16 8.66
C LYS A 160 -12.75 -38.74 8.59
N LYS A 161 -13.99 -38.54 9.05
CA LYS A 161 -14.61 -37.19 9.11
C LYS A 161 -13.97 -36.32 10.20
N MET A 162 -13.64 -36.90 11.35
CA MET A 162 -12.93 -36.20 12.43
C MET A 162 -11.52 -35.78 12.00
N VAL A 163 -10.76 -36.69 11.35
CA VAL A 163 -9.42 -36.38 10.83
C VAL A 163 -9.48 -35.24 9.80
N LYS A 164 -10.39 -35.31 8.81
CA LYS A 164 -10.55 -34.21 7.85
C LYS A 164 -10.95 -32.88 8.51
N ALA A 165 -11.85 -32.90 9.51
CA ALA A 165 -12.23 -31.68 10.21
C ALA A 165 -11.05 -31.05 10.99
N ARG A 166 -10.09 -31.86 11.47
CA ARG A 166 -8.83 -31.38 12.04
C ARG A 166 -7.91 -30.79 10.96
N GLU A 167 -7.73 -31.48 9.83
CA GLU A 167 -6.95 -30.97 8.70
C GLU A 167 -7.51 -29.64 8.17
N ASP A 168 -8.85 -29.47 8.15
CA ASP A 168 -9.51 -28.23 7.78
C ASP A 168 -9.09 -27.06 8.72
N LEU A 169 -9.01 -27.31 10.04
CA LEU A 169 -8.61 -26.34 11.06
C LEU A 169 -7.10 -26.04 11.05
N GLU A 170 -6.26 -27.05 10.81
CA GLU A 170 -4.80 -26.88 10.73
C GLU A 170 -4.41 -25.98 9.55
N ARG A 171 -5.03 -26.16 8.36
CA ARG A 171 -4.79 -25.31 7.18
C ARG A 171 -5.19 -23.84 7.39
N LEU A 172 -6.17 -23.54 8.24
CA LEU A 172 -6.49 -22.15 8.58
C LEU A 172 -5.31 -21.47 9.29
N THR A 173 -4.62 -22.20 10.17
CA THR A 173 -3.47 -21.67 10.93
C THR A 173 -2.31 -21.32 10.00
N GLU A 174 -2.07 -22.14 8.97
CA GLU A 174 -1.02 -21.89 7.96
C GLU A 174 -1.29 -20.58 7.17
N VAL A 175 -2.53 -20.38 6.70
CA VAL A 175 -2.90 -19.18 5.92
C VAL A 175 -2.66 -17.89 6.71
N LEU A 176 -2.96 -17.89 8.02
CA LEU A 176 -2.86 -16.71 8.89
C LEU A 176 -1.43 -16.31 9.26
N THR A 177 -0.40 -17.06 8.84
CA THR A 177 1.01 -16.76 9.11
C THR A 177 1.76 -16.13 7.93
N ARG A 178 1.10 -15.90 6.79
CA ARG A 178 1.70 -15.30 5.58
C ARG A 178 1.28 -13.84 5.44
N SER A 179 2.24 -12.92 5.42
CA SER A 179 1.99 -11.48 5.24
C SER A 179 3.21 -10.75 4.65
N GLU A 180 3.22 -10.58 3.33
CA GLU A 180 3.93 -9.48 2.65
C GLU A 180 3.04 -9.00 1.49
N ASP A 181 2.74 -7.70 1.45
CA ASP A 181 2.00 -7.07 0.35
C ASP A 181 2.54 -5.64 0.14
N LEU A 182 3.22 -5.42 -0.98
CA LEU A 182 3.70 -4.11 -1.42
C LEU A 182 2.59 -3.41 -2.20
N GLN A 183 1.65 -2.79 -1.49
CA GLN A 183 0.48 -2.09 -2.04
C GLN A 183 0.36 -0.68 -1.41
N TRP A 184 -0.35 0.22 -2.11
CA TRP A 184 -0.72 1.55 -1.60
C TRP A 184 -1.96 1.50 -0.70
#